data_AF-A0A345HAE9-F1
#
_entry.id   AF-A0A345HAE9-F1
#
_cell.length_a   1.000
_cell.length_b   1.000
_cell.length_c   1.000
_cell.angle_alpha   90.00
_cell.angle_beta   90.00
_cell.angle_gamma   90.00
#
_symmetry.space_group_name_H-M   'P 1'
#
loop_
_entity.id
_entity.type
_entity.pdbx_description
1 polymer ?
#
loop_
_entity_poly.entity_id
_entity_poly.type
_entity_poly.pdbx_seq_one_letter_code
_entity_poly.pdbx_strand_id
1 'polypeptide(L)'
;MKKKKIFIGCSSEEIKIAKIVEGFLDKDYEVTIWDEKIWDKAVFRLNNNFLNDLLKASLKFDFGILIGTPDDKLIKRGNEVLSARDNILFELGLFIGRLGIDKCAFLVDSSVEVPTDLSGIYIAKYNIDNITDKIKEVKQLFDNSSINKFNFFPSNTLAFGYFENFIKPLCNEYYKKNQFDIEGIKYSICSIQIMIPKTLSEDLNLQFQQIKNKIGVEEKCIPALGRRRNYNVDVKKLEKNQLEILDFPSTLTGINYAIRELLPDEYNENGEEYKQILNRELERFVHTLQSLIKRNGFDGLVSIKYN
;
A
#
# COMPACT_ATOMS: atom_id res chain seq x y z
N MET A 1 -5.81 23.81 -6.40
CA MET A 1 -5.60 22.48 -5.78
C MET A 1 -6.40 22.40 -4.48
N LYS A 2 -6.89 21.22 -4.10
CA LYS A 2 -7.55 21.03 -2.80
C LYS A 2 -6.50 21.20 -1.68
N LYS A 3 -6.87 21.84 -0.56
CA LYS A 3 -5.99 21.90 0.63
C LYS A 3 -5.67 20.49 1.11
N LYS A 4 -4.41 20.25 1.50
CA LYS A 4 -4.00 18.98 2.12
C LYS A 4 -4.67 18.85 3.48
N LYS A 5 -5.02 17.64 3.89
CA LYS A 5 -5.77 17.36 5.11
C LYS A 5 -4.85 16.95 6.25
N ILE A 6 -4.98 17.59 7.41
CA ILE A 6 -4.24 17.25 8.64
C ILE A 6 -5.20 16.66 9.67
N PHE A 7 -4.85 15.48 10.16
CA PHE A 7 -5.47 14.91 11.36
C PHE A 7 -4.75 15.41 12.61
N ILE A 8 -5.50 15.86 13.61
CA ILE A 8 -4.97 16.12 14.95
C ILE A 8 -5.59 15.12 15.92
N GLY A 9 -4.79 14.18 16.43
CA GLY A 9 -5.18 13.29 17.51
C GLY A 9 -4.76 13.87 18.85
N CYS A 10 -5.72 13.98 19.76
CA CYS A 10 -5.51 14.54 21.09
C CYS A 10 -6.57 14.03 22.07
N SER A 11 -6.24 14.02 23.36
CA SER A 11 -7.17 13.71 24.44
C SER A 11 -8.16 14.88 24.68
N SER A 12 -9.23 14.61 25.43
CA SER A 12 -10.18 15.67 25.83
C SER A 12 -9.52 16.81 26.62
N GLU A 13 -8.41 16.53 27.31
CA GLU A 13 -7.67 17.50 28.14
C GLU A 13 -6.79 18.42 27.27
N GLU A 14 -6.41 17.93 26.09
CA GLU A 14 -5.50 18.57 25.13
C GLU A 14 -6.21 19.46 24.10
N ILE A 15 -7.55 19.53 24.13
CA ILE A 15 -8.37 20.21 23.12
C ILE A 15 -8.00 21.69 22.93
N LYS A 16 -7.52 22.36 23.98
CA LYS A 16 -7.07 23.76 23.91
C LYS A 16 -5.83 23.89 23.03
N ILE A 17 -4.87 22.97 23.19
CA ILE A 17 -3.64 22.93 22.39
C ILE A 17 -3.98 22.57 20.94
N ALA A 18 -4.84 21.58 20.73
CA ALA A 18 -5.31 21.20 19.39
C ALA A 18 -5.92 22.38 18.61
N LYS A 19 -6.74 23.21 19.27
CA LYS A 19 -7.33 24.42 18.67
C LYS A 19 -6.29 25.50 18.33
N ILE A 20 -5.22 25.62 19.14
CA ILE A 20 -4.11 26.52 18.81
C ILE A 20 -3.44 26.03 17.53
N VAL A 21 -3.09 24.74 17.47
CA VAL A 21 -2.45 24.13 16.29
C VAL A 21 -3.33 24.30 15.04
N GLU A 22 -4.63 24.03 15.15
CA GLU A 22 -5.61 24.25 14.08
C GLU A 22 -5.60 25.71 13.60
N GLY A 23 -5.69 26.68 14.50
CA GLY A 23 -5.72 28.10 14.13
C GLY A 23 -4.47 28.57 13.36
N PHE A 24 -3.31 27.94 13.60
CA PHE A 24 -2.08 28.23 12.84
C PHE A 24 -2.05 27.55 11.47
N LEU A 25 -2.59 26.34 11.35
CA LEU A 25 -2.47 25.50 10.15
C LEU A 25 -3.66 25.63 9.18
N ASP A 26 -4.84 26.05 9.65
CA ASP A 26 -6.09 26.10 8.86
C ASP A 26 -6.02 27.06 7.65
N LYS A 27 -5.05 28.00 7.66
CA LYS A 27 -4.78 28.87 6.51
C LYS A 27 -4.33 28.06 5.28
N ASP A 28 -3.45 27.09 5.48
CA ASP A 28 -2.79 26.34 4.42
C ASP A 28 -3.36 24.91 4.25
N TYR A 29 -3.92 24.36 5.32
CA TYR A 29 -4.39 22.98 5.42
C TYR A 29 -5.89 22.90 5.73
N GLU A 30 -6.52 21.78 5.39
CA GLU A 30 -7.83 21.40 5.91
C GLU A 30 -7.59 20.60 7.19
N VAL A 31 -7.70 21.26 8.35
CA VAL A 31 -7.40 20.63 9.64
C VAL A 31 -8.65 19.97 10.22
N THR A 32 -8.50 18.81 10.83
CA THR A 32 -9.58 18.16 11.56
C THR A 32 -9.04 17.65 12.89
N ILE A 33 -9.59 18.19 13.97
CA ILE A 33 -9.34 17.71 15.33
C ILE A 33 -10.23 16.50 15.61
N TRP A 34 -9.63 15.41 16.07
CA TRP A 34 -10.36 14.26 16.56
C TRP A 34 -10.77 14.49 18.00
N ASP A 35 -12.07 14.71 18.22
CA ASP A 35 -12.68 14.73 19.54
C ASP A 35 -13.54 13.46 19.68
N GLU A 36 -13.13 12.54 20.55
CA GLU A 36 -13.84 11.30 20.87
C GLU A 36 -15.35 11.55 21.09
N LYS A 37 -15.73 12.68 21.72
CA LYS A 37 -17.14 13.01 22.02
C LYS A 37 -17.92 13.54 20.82
N ILE A 38 -17.26 14.13 19.82
CA ILE A 38 -17.89 14.69 18.62
C ILE A 38 -18.09 13.59 17.59
N TRP A 39 -17.13 12.69 17.44
CA TRP A 39 -17.21 11.59 16.48
C TRP A 39 -18.24 10.54 16.90
N ASP A 40 -18.38 10.25 18.20
CA ASP A 40 -19.46 9.42 18.74
C ASP A 40 -20.86 9.95 18.39
N LYS A 41 -21.03 11.28 18.31
CA LYS A 41 -22.34 11.90 18.01
C LYS A 41 -22.60 12.06 16.51
N ALA A 42 -21.57 12.24 15.71
CA ALA A 42 -21.73 12.60 14.29
C ALA A 42 -21.90 11.39 13.35
N VAL A 43 -21.39 10.18 13.69
CA VAL A 43 -21.40 9.06 12.73
C VAL A 43 -21.62 7.65 13.32
N PHE A 44 -22.02 7.41 14.58
CA PHE A 44 -21.96 6.02 15.09
C PHE A 44 -23.23 5.44 15.73
N ARG A 45 -24.03 4.76 14.90
CA ARG A 45 -24.96 3.70 15.35
C ARG A 45 -24.15 2.47 15.81
N LEU A 46 -24.08 2.27 17.13
CA LEU A 46 -24.11 1.00 17.88
C LEU A 46 -23.25 -0.22 17.47
N ASN A 47 -22.30 -0.15 16.53
CA ASN A 47 -21.42 -1.32 16.22
C ASN A 47 -20.09 -1.00 15.53
N ASN A 48 -19.63 0.26 15.50
CA ASN A 48 -18.31 0.58 14.94
C ASN A 48 -17.30 0.77 16.07
N ASN A 49 -16.29 -0.11 16.11
CA ASN A 49 -15.17 -0.03 17.04
C ASN A 49 -14.33 1.20 16.74
N PHE A 50 -13.93 1.95 17.77
CA PHE A 50 -12.97 3.07 17.75
C PHE A 50 -11.81 2.87 16.74
N LEU A 51 -11.20 1.68 16.77
CA LEU A 51 -10.10 1.30 15.87
C LEU A 51 -10.49 1.38 14.38
N ASN A 52 -11.71 0.98 14.00
CA ASN A 52 -12.16 1.02 12.61
C ASN A 52 -12.26 2.47 12.08
N ASP A 53 -12.61 3.41 12.95
CA ASP A 53 -12.78 4.79 12.52
C ASP A 53 -11.44 5.53 12.46
N LEU A 54 -10.52 5.17 13.36
CA LEU A 54 -9.12 5.57 13.25
C LEU A 54 -8.46 5.01 11.98
N LEU A 55 -8.71 3.74 11.64
CA LEU A 55 -8.28 3.14 10.38
C LEU A 55 -8.86 3.89 9.17
N LYS A 56 -10.14 4.26 9.18
CA LYS A 56 -10.75 5.08 8.11
C LYS A 56 -10.19 6.50 8.08
N ALA A 57 -9.90 7.11 9.23
CA ALA A 57 -9.32 8.44 9.31
C ALA A 57 -7.95 8.44 8.62
N SER A 58 -7.09 7.46 8.93
CA SER A 58 -5.78 7.31 8.29
C SER A 58 -5.81 7.12 6.76
N LEU A 59 -6.98 6.84 6.16
CA LEU A 59 -7.18 6.81 4.70
C LEU A 59 -7.57 8.17 4.09
N LYS A 60 -8.02 9.12 4.92
CA LYS A 60 -8.59 10.41 4.49
C LYS A 60 -7.65 11.60 4.66
N PHE A 61 -6.63 11.46 5.49
CA PHE A 61 -5.69 12.53 5.83
C PHE A 61 -4.35 12.34 5.13
N ASP A 62 -3.69 13.46 4.81
CA ASP A 62 -2.36 13.49 4.21
C ASP A 62 -1.27 13.50 5.28
N PHE A 63 -1.58 14.06 6.47
CA PHE A 63 -0.67 14.18 7.61
C PHE A 63 -1.37 13.88 8.94
N GLY A 64 -0.56 13.49 9.93
CA GLY A 64 -0.99 13.33 11.32
C GLY A 64 -0.15 14.16 12.29
N ILE A 65 -0.81 14.90 13.18
CA ILE A 65 -0.18 15.50 14.37
C ILE A 65 -0.82 14.84 15.57
N LEU A 66 0.00 14.23 16.42
CA LEU A 66 -0.47 13.68 17.69
C LEU A 66 0.06 14.58 18.80
N ILE A 67 -0.84 15.04 19.67
CA ILE A 67 -0.49 15.90 20.80
C ILE A 67 -0.33 15.03 22.04
N GLY A 68 0.75 15.22 22.78
CA GLY A 68 0.95 14.55 24.06
C GLY A 68 1.12 15.54 25.21
N THR A 69 0.26 15.45 26.22
CA THR A 69 0.40 16.16 27.51
C THR A 69 0.81 15.22 28.65
N PRO A 70 1.29 15.76 29.79
CA PRO A 70 1.69 14.95 30.95
C PRO A 70 0.48 14.41 31.73
N ASP A 71 -0.36 13.62 31.07
CA ASP A 71 -1.61 13.11 31.63
C ASP A 71 -1.35 11.93 32.59
N ASP A 72 -0.35 11.09 32.30
CA ASP A 72 -0.07 9.87 33.06
C ASP A 72 1.24 9.96 33.85
N LYS A 73 1.21 9.48 35.09
CA LYS A 73 2.39 9.29 35.94
C LYS A 73 2.85 7.84 35.89
N LEU A 74 4.10 7.63 35.53
CA LEU A 74 4.72 6.30 35.48
C LEU A 74 5.89 6.23 36.47
N ILE A 75 6.18 5.02 36.96
CA ILE A 75 7.40 4.75 37.72
C ILE A 75 8.36 4.01 36.78
N LYS A 76 9.43 4.68 36.35
CA LYS A 76 10.45 4.12 35.46
C LYS A 76 11.77 4.01 36.21
N ARG A 77 12.24 2.77 36.39
CA ARG A 77 13.49 2.47 37.12
C ARG A 77 13.56 3.14 38.50
N GLY A 78 12.44 3.19 39.21
CA GLY A 78 12.32 3.78 40.54
C GLY A 78 12.07 5.29 40.59
N ASN A 79 12.04 5.99 39.45
CA ASN A 79 11.76 7.42 39.37
C ASN A 79 10.34 7.67 38.84
N GLU A 80 9.64 8.65 39.42
CA GLU A 80 8.38 9.16 38.85
C GLU A 80 8.67 9.99 37.60
N VAL A 81 8.01 9.66 36.50
CA VAL A 81 8.13 10.33 35.21
C VAL A 81 6.74 10.59 34.63
N LEU A 82 6.60 11.69 33.89
CA LEU A 82 5.36 12.04 33.21
C LEU A 82 5.41 11.50 31.78
N SER A 83 4.34 10.84 31.35
CA SER A 83 4.20 10.27 30.02
C SER A 83 2.96 10.81 29.33
N ALA A 84 3.01 10.83 27.99
CA ALA A 84 1.81 10.93 27.19
C ALA A 84 0.93 9.68 27.39
N ARG A 85 -0.38 9.82 27.18
CA ARG A 85 -1.33 8.70 27.29
C ARG A 85 -1.00 7.58 26.32
N ASP A 86 -1.19 6.34 26.76
CA ASP A 86 -0.97 5.14 25.96
C ASP A 86 -1.73 5.16 24.62
N ASN A 87 -2.98 5.66 24.63
CA ASN A 87 -3.80 5.76 23.42
C ASN A 87 -3.19 6.72 22.38
N ILE A 88 -2.59 7.83 22.80
CA ILE A 88 -1.94 8.79 21.88
C ILE A 88 -0.72 8.15 21.22
N LEU A 89 0.07 7.39 21.98
CA LEU A 89 1.22 6.66 21.43
C LEU A 89 0.78 5.57 20.46
N PHE A 90 -0.33 4.88 20.75
CA PHE A 90 -0.93 3.90 19.85
C PHE A 90 -1.43 4.55 18.55
N GLU A 91 -2.16 5.67 18.65
CA GLU A 91 -2.64 6.44 17.49
C GLU A 91 -1.48 6.94 16.63
N LEU A 92 -0.43 7.47 17.26
CA LEU A 92 0.81 7.89 16.59
C LEU A 92 1.40 6.73 15.80
N GLY A 93 1.56 5.56 16.43
CA GLY A 93 2.06 4.36 15.76
C GLY A 93 1.20 3.92 14.58
N LEU A 94 -0.13 3.97 14.70
CA LEU A 94 -1.05 3.63 13.62
C LEU A 94 -0.95 4.61 12.44
N PHE A 95 -0.88 5.91 12.72
CA PHE A 95 -0.73 6.95 11.71
C PHE A 95 0.63 6.86 11.01
N ILE A 96 1.72 6.59 11.74
CA ILE A 96 3.05 6.35 11.13
C ILE A 96 3.01 5.13 10.22
N GLY A 97 2.43 4.02 10.68
CA GLY A 97 2.32 2.80 9.88
C GLY A 97 1.51 2.99 8.59
N ARG A 98 0.63 4.00 8.53
CA ARG A 98 -0.19 4.29 7.35
C ARG A 98 0.36 5.43 6.48
N LEU A 99 0.69 6.56 7.08
CA LEU A 99 1.11 7.79 6.40
C LEU A 99 2.62 7.88 6.21
N GLY A 100 3.39 7.04 6.91
CA GLY A 100 4.84 7.12 6.89
C GLY A 100 5.34 8.08 7.97
N ILE A 101 6.62 7.91 8.32
CA ILE A 101 7.26 8.62 9.42
C ILE A 101 7.44 10.12 9.12
N ASP A 102 7.61 10.47 7.85
CA ASP A 102 7.80 11.84 7.34
C ASP A 102 6.50 12.64 7.24
N LYS A 103 5.34 11.98 7.39
CA LYS A 103 4.01 12.61 7.36
C LYS A 103 3.34 12.67 8.73
N CYS A 104 4.07 12.29 9.78
CA CYS A 104 3.59 12.32 11.16
C CYS A 104 4.50 13.17 12.03
N ALA A 105 3.91 13.96 12.93
CA ALA A 105 4.62 14.71 13.94
C ALA A 105 4.02 14.42 15.32
N PHE A 106 4.90 14.30 16.32
CA PHE A 106 4.50 14.19 17.71
C PHE A 106 4.80 15.51 18.43
N LEU A 107 3.75 16.30 18.68
CA LEU A 107 3.83 17.59 19.36
C LEU A 107 3.58 17.37 20.85
N VAL A 108 4.63 17.36 21.65
CA VAL A 108 4.57 16.85 23.02
C VAL A 108 5.04 17.88 24.03
N ASP A 109 4.41 17.96 25.21
CA ASP A 109 4.85 18.85 26.26
C ASP A 109 6.30 18.53 26.68
N SER A 110 7.09 19.58 26.89
CA SER A 110 8.48 19.50 27.32
C SER A 110 8.70 18.67 28.59
N SER A 111 7.72 18.61 29.50
CA SER A 111 7.79 17.83 30.74
C SER A 111 7.57 16.33 30.55
N VAL A 112 7.07 15.92 29.38
CA VAL A 112 6.82 14.51 29.06
C VAL A 112 8.12 13.83 28.63
N GLU A 113 8.38 12.68 29.24
CA GLU A 113 9.44 11.79 28.80
C GLU A 113 8.94 10.99 27.58
N VAL A 114 9.69 11.06 26.48
CA VAL A 114 9.34 10.37 25.24
C VAL A 114 10.14 9.07 25.17
N PRO A 115 9.50 7.91 24.89
CA PRO A 115 10.22 6.66 24.68
C PRO A 115 11.32 6.78 23.63
N THR A 116 12.49 6.20 23.89
CA THR A 116 13.63 6.22 22.95
C THR A 116 13.31 5.52 21.63
N ASP A 117 12.34 4.59 21.64
CA ASP A 117 11.85 3.89 20.45
C ASP A 117 11.17 4.84 19.44
N LEU A 118 10.78 6.05 19.86
CA LEU A 118 10.18 7.09 19.00
C LEU A 118 11.22 8.04 18.41
N SER A 119 12.53 7.82 18.63
CA SER A 119 13.61 8.72 18.18
C SER A 119 13.72 8.92 16.66
N GLY A 120 13.13 8.03 15.86
CA GLY A 120 13.05 8.19 14.39
C GLY A 120 11.91 9.10 13.91
N ILE A 121 10.96 9.46 14.79
CA ILE A 121 9.79 10.27 14.45
C ILE A 121 10.12 11.74 14.68
N TYR A 122 9.51 12.63 13.91
CA TYR A 122 9.61 14.05 14.19
C TYR A 122 8.89 14.41 15.50
N ILE A 123 9.67 14.64 16.55
CA ILE A 123 9.19 15.01 17.89
C ILE A 123 9.44 16.49 18.12
N ALA A 124 8.36 17.26 18.28
CA ALA A 124 8.41 18.66 18.62
C ALA A 124 8.04 18.84 20.11
N LYS A 125 9.05 19.02 20.97
CA LYS A 125 8.82 19.34 22.39
C LYS A 125 8.42 20.81 22.54
N TYR A 126 7.23 21.07 23.07
CA TYR A 126 6.69 22.41 23.26
C TYR A 126 6.53 22.79 24.73
N ASN A 127 6.52 24.09 24.97
CA ASN A 127 6.06 24.74 26.19
C ASN A 127 5.29 26.02 25.80
N ILE A 128 4.82 26.78 26.79
CA ILE A 128 4.02 27.99 26.55
C ILE A 128 4.78 29.01 25.68
N ASP A 129 6.10 29.11 25.85
CA ASP A 129 6.91 30.14 25.20
C ASP A 129 7.24 29.80 23.74
N ASN A 130 7.35 28.51 23.39
CA ASN A 130 7.85 28.06 22.09
C ASN A 130 6.84 27.31 21.22
N ILE A 131 5.61 27.08 21.69
CA ILE A 131 4.60 26.29 20.97
C ILE A 131 4.37 26.79 19.54
N THR A 132 4.37 28.11 19.35
CA THR A 132 4.17 28.72 18.03
C THR A 132 5.30 28.36 17.06
N ASP A 133 6.54 28.34 17.54
CA ASP A 133 7.69 27.99 16.70
C ASP A 133 7.71 26.50 16.39
N LYS A 134 7.35 25.65 17.36
CA LYS A 134 7.20 24.21 17.15
C LYS A 134 6.13 23.87 16.11
N ILE A 135 5.00 24.59 16.10
CA ILE A 135 3.98 24.43 15.05
C ILE A 135 4.52 24.83 13.68
N LYS A 136 5.33 25.90 13.58
CA LYS A 136 5.96 26.30 12.30
C LYS A 136 6.96 25.25 11.81
N GLU A 137 7.73 24.65 12.70
CA GLU A 137 8.67 23.58 12.32
C GLU A 137 7.90 22.35 11.79
N VAL A 138 6.80 21.94 12.46
CA VAL A 138 5.90 20.88 11.95
C VAL A 138 5.32 21.23 10.59
N LYS A 139 4.89 22.48 10.40
CA LYS A 139 4.40 22.96 9.10
C LYS A 139 5.48 22.83 8.02
N GLN A 140 6.70 23.24 8.30
CA GLN A 140 7.82 23.13 7.36
C GLN A 140 8.12 21.66 7.01
N LEU A 141 8.06 20.75 7.99
CA LEU A 141 8.16 19.31 7.73
C LEU A 141 7.12 18.85 6.71
N PHE A 142 5.85 19.20 6.91
CA PHE A 142 4.76 18.80 6.00
C PHE A 142 4.83 19.48 4.64
N ASP A 143 5.27 20.74 4.57
CA ASP A 143 5.50 21.44 3.31
C ASP A 143 6.62 20.75 2.50
N ASN A 144 7.67 20.27 3.17
CA ASN A 144 8.83 19.60 2.57
C ASN A 144 8.60 18.11 2.27
N SER A 145 7.62 17.50 2.93
CA SER A 145 7.29 16.08 2.69
C SER A 145 6.85 15.87 1.24
N SER A 146 7.53 14.94 0.55
CA SER A 146 7.17 14.59 -0.82
C SER A 146 5.92 13.70 -0.80
N ILE A 147 4.97 14.00 -1.69
CA ILE A 147 3.72 13.23 -1.83
C ILE A 147 4.02 11.79 -2.32
N ASN A 148 5.23 11.56 -2.84
CA ASN A 148 5.53 10.45 -3.75
C ASN A 148 5.96 9.14 -3.08
N LYS A 149 6.17 9.10 -1.76
CA LYS A 149 6.49 7.82 -1.08
C LYS A 149 5.22 7.00 -0.87
N PHE A 150 5.15 5.85 -1.55
CA PHE A 150 4.07 4.88 -1.45
C PHE A 150 4.25 4.06 -0.16
N ASN A 151 3.31 4.08 0.78
CA ASN A 151 3.46 3.37 2.06
C ASN A 151 2.92 1.93 2.08
N PHE A 152 2.57 1.36 0.93
CA PHE A 152 2.01 0.00 0.87
C PHE A 152 2.67 -0.79 -0.23
N PHE A 153 3.01 -2.03 0.08
CA PHE A 153 3.41 -2.98 -0.94
C PHE A 153 2.21 -3.26 -1.87
N PRO A 154 2.35 -3.03 -3.18
CA PRO A 154 1.22 -3.05 -4.11
C PRO A 154 0.91 -4.46 -4.63
N SER A 155 1.56 -5.53 -4.15
CA SER A 155 1.43 -6.89 -4.69
C SER A 155 -0.03 -7.32 -4.90
N ASN A 156 -0.88 -7.12 -3.89
CA ASN A 156 -2.31 -7.40 -3.99
C ASN A 156 -2.99 -6.53 -5.05
N THR A 157 -2.76 -5.22 -5.02
CA THR A 157 -3.32 -4.26 -5.98
C THR A 157 -2.92 -4.60 -7.42
N LEU A 158 -1.66 -4.99 -7.64
CA LEU A 158 -1.14 -5.43 -8.93
C LEU A 158 -1.81 -6.73 -9.36
N ALA A 159 -2.02 -7.69 -8.46
CA ALA A 159 -2.74 -8.93 -8.76
C ALA A 159 -4.20 -8.68 -9.15
N PHE A 160 -4.91 -7.82 -8.41
CA PHE A 160 -6.27 -7.40 -8.78
C PHE A 160 -6.31 -6.70 -10.13
N GLY A 161 -5.41 -5.73 -10.34
CA GLY A 161 -5.31 -4.99 -11.61
C GLY A 161 -5.01 -5.92 -12.78
N TYR A 162 -4.08 -6.84 -12.63
CA TYR A 162 -3.75 -7.83 -13.65
C TYR A 162 -4.91 -8.78 -13.92
N PHE A 163 -5.57 -9.29 -12.88
CA PHE A 163 -6.71 -10.19 -13.02
C PHE A 163 -7.88 -9.53 -13.76
N GLU A 164 -8.32 -8.36 -13.31
CA GLU A 164 -9.47 -7.64 -13.88
C GLU A 164 -9.19 -7.15 -15.31
N ASN A 165 -7.95 -6.75 -15.61
CA ASN A 165 -7.62 -6.20 -16.91
C ASN A 165 -7.19 -7.23 -17.95
N PHE A 166 -6.60 -8.37 -17.58
CA PHE A 166 -6.03 -9.33 -18.54
C PHE A 166 -6.71 -10.70 -18.47
N ILE A 167 -6.73 -11.31 -17.28
CA ILE A 167 -7.21 -12.69 -17.12
C ILE A 167 -8.72 -12.78 -17.28
N LYS A 168 -9.48 -11.98 -16.53
CA LYS A 168 -10.95 -12.03 -16.51
C LYS A 168 -11.57 -11.74 -17.89
N PRO A 169 -11.13 -10.74 -18.67
CA PRO A 169 -11.61 -10.54 -20.03
C PRO A 169 -11.40 -11.76 -20.94
N LEU A 170 -10.21 -12.38 -20.85
CA LEU A 170 -9.85 -13.52 -21.69
C LEU A 170 -10.67 -14.76 -21.32
N CYS A 171 -10.80 -15.05 -20.03
CA CYS A 171 -11.65 -16.14 -19.53
C CYS A 171 -13.12 -15.93 -19.91
N ASN A 172 -13.65 -14.72 -19.74
CA ASN A 172 -15.05 -14.41 -20.08
C ASN A 172 -15.35 -14.67 -21.57
N GLU A 173 -14.40 -14.39 -22.47
CA GLU A 173 -14.58 -14.67 -23.89
C GLU A 173 -14.56 -16.16 -24.20
N TYR A 174 -13.65 -16.89 -23.56
CA TYR A 174 -13.62 -18.35 -23.66
C TYR A 174 -14.94 -18.96 -23.19
N TYR A 175 -15.41 -18.64 -21.99
CA TYR A 175 -16.63 -19.22 -21.45
C TYR A 175 -17.91 -18.77 -22.18
N LYS A 176 -17.89 -17.62 -22.88
CA LYS A 176 -19.01 -17.21 -23.76
C LYS A 176 -19.10 -18.04 -25.04
N LYS A 177 -17.96 -18.40 -25.63
CA LYS A 177 -17.88 -19.06 -26.95
C LYS A 177 -17.53 -20.55 -26.88
N ASN A 178 -17.12 -21.01 -25.71
CA ASN A 178 -16.54 -22.33 -25.41
C ASN A 178 -15.36 -22.72 -26.31
N GLN A 179 -14.67 -21.73 -26.89
CA GLN A 179 -13.52 -21.87 -27.77
C GLN A 179 -12.85 -20.51 -27.97
N PHE A 180 -11.57 -20.51 -28.34
CA PHE A 180 -10.92 -19.32 -28.90
C PHE A 180 -10.92 -19.38 -30.42
N ASP A 181 -11.01 -18.21 -31.04
CA ASP A 181 -10.89 -18.02 -32.49
C ASP A 181 -9.68 -17.13 -32.75
N ILE A 182 -8.67 -17.70 -33.40
CA ILE A 182 -7.44 -17.01 -33.79
C ILE A 182 -7.32 -17.13 -35.30
N GLU A 183 -7.37 -16.00 -35.99
CA GLU A 183 -7.17 -15.94 -37.46
C GLU A 183 -8.13 -16.87 -38.24
N GLY A 184 -9.33 -17.14 -37.70
CA GLY A 184 -10.34 -18.01 -38.30
C GLY A 184 -10.22 -19.49 -37.89
N ILE A 185 -9.19 -19.85 -37.12
CA ILE A 185 -8.98 -21.19 -36.57
C ILE A 185 -9.61 -21.26 -35.18
N LYS A 186 -10.49 -22.25 -34.98
CA LYS A 186 -11.19 -22.49 -33.72
C LYS A 186 -10.48 -23.55 -32.90
N TYR A 187 -10.12 -23.21 -31.68
CA TYR A 187 -9.46 -24.11 -30.74
C TYR A 187 -10.42 -24.52 -29.62
N SER A 188 -10.66 -25.82 -29.49
CA SER A 188 -11.52 -26.40 -28.43
C SER A 188 -10.73 -26.83 -27.19
N ILE A 189 -9.46 -27.19 -27.34
CA ILE A 189 -8.55 -27.51 -26.23
C ILE A 189 -7.71 -26.26 -25.97
N CYS A 190 -8.09 -25.52 -24.92
CA CYS A 190 -7.44 -24.26 -24.56
C CYS A 190 -6.94 -24.26 -23.12
N SER A 191 -5.79 -23.65 -22.89
CA SER A 191 -5.25 -23.36 -21.57
C SER A 191 -4.64 -21.95 -21.55
N ILE A 192 -4.63 -21.32 -20.38
CA ILE A 192 -3.93 -20.08 -20.11
C ILE A 192 -2.91 -20.38 -19.01
N GLN A 193 -1.64 -20.12 -19.29
CA GLN A 193 -0.55 -20.33 -18.35
C GLN A 193 0.13 -19.01 -18.02
N ILE A 194 0.04 -18.62 -16.75
CA ILE A 194 0.66 -17.40 -16.23
C ILE A 194 2.06 -17.78 -15.75
N MET A 195 3.07 -17.22 -16.42
CA MET A 195 4.48 -17.52 -16.21
C MET A 195 5.06 -16.59 -15.15
N ILE A 196 5.36 -17.12 -13.97
CA ILE A 196 5.95 -16.38 -12.85
C ILE A 196 7.43 -16.74 -12.73
N PRO A 197 8.36 -15.78 -12.73
CA PRO A 197 9.76 -16.11 -12.53
C PRO A 197 9.99 -16.51 -11.06
N LYS A 198 10.95 -17.40 -10.79
CA LYS A 198 11.30 -17.77 -9.40
C LYS A 198 11.91 -16.62 -8.60
N THR A 199 12.57 -15.69 -9.28
CA THR A 199 13.20 -14.49 -8.70
C THR A 199 12.92 -13.29 -9.60
N LEU A 200 12.78 -12.11 -9.01
CA LEU A 200 12.62 -10.87 -9.76
C LEU A 200 13.99 -10.24 -10.01
N SER A 201 14.41 -10.17 -11.27
CA SER A 201 15.61 -9.40 -11.65
C SER A 201 15.29 -7.90 -11.76
N GLU A 202 16.33 -7.07 -11.76
CA GLU A 202 16.18 -5.62 -11.98
C GLU A 202 15.48 -5.32 -13.31
N ASP A 203 15.90 -5.98 -14.40
CA ASP A 203 15.23 -5.91 -15.69
C ASP A 203 14.34 -7.14 -15.91
N LEU A 204 13.15 -7.09 -15.33
CA LEU A 204 12.15 -8.14 -15.47
C LEU A 204 11.69 -8.35 -16.92
N ASN A 205 11.68 -7.29 -17.75
CA ASN A 205 11.25 -7.41 -19.14
C ASN A 205 12.24 -8.25 -19.94
N LEU A 206 13.54 -8.03 -19.74
CA LEU A 206 14.59 -8.86 -20.31
C LEU A 206 14.50 -10.31 -19.81
N GLN A 207 14.25 -10.53 -18.52
CA GLN A 207 14.05 -11.86 -17.96
C GLN A 207 12.87 -12.58 -18.63
N PHE A 208 11.74 -11.90 -18.82
CA PHE A 208 10.61 -12.47 -19.55
C PHE A 208 10.94 -12.76 -21.01
N GLN A 209 11.69 -11.89 -21.70
CA GLN A 209 12.13 -12.16 -23.05
C GLN A 209 13.01 -13.41 -23.15
N GLN A 210 13.92 -13.61 -22.18
CA GLN A 210 14.72 -14.83 -22.10
C GLN A 210 13.86 -16.08 -21.89
N ILE A 211 12.82 -16.01 -21.06
CA ILE A 211 11.88 -17.12 -20.86
C ILE A 211 11.09 -17.40 -22.14
N LYS A 212 10.58 -16.36 -22.82
CA LYS A 212 9.89 -16.48 -24.11
C LYS A 212 10.74 -17.18 -25.17
N ASN A 213 12.00 -16.76 -25.30
CA ASN A 213 12.95 -17.35 -26.23
C ASN A 213 13.22 -18.84 -25.93
N LYS A 214 13.26 -19.24 -24.66
CA LYS A 214 13.46 -20.65 -24.25
C LYS A 214 12.25 -21.54 -24.55
N ILE A 215 11.04 -21.01 -24.39
CA ILE A 215 9.79 -21.77 -24.63
C ILE A 215 9.53 -21.91 -26.13
N GLY A 216 9.74 -20.82 -26.88
CA GLY A 216 9.34 -20.69 -28.28
C GLY A 216 7.88 -20.23 -28.36
N VAL A 217 7.68 -18.92 -28.46
CA VAL A 217 6.34 -18.30 -28.46
C VAL A 217 6.12 -17.50 -29.73
N GLU A 218 4.88 -17.45 -30.19
CA GLU A 218 4.42 -16.54 -31.26
C GLU A 218 3.39 -15.56 -30.69
N GLU A 219 3.32 -14.32 -31.21
CA GLU A 219 2.26 -13.40 -30.84
C GLU A 219 1.04 -13.59 -31.75
N LYS A 220 -0.12 -13.84 -31.14
CA LYS A 220 -1.40 -13.94 -31.84
C LYS A 220 -2.41 -12.94 -31.30
N CYS A 221 -3.16 -12.32 -32.20
CA CYS A 221 -4.20 -11.37 -31.84
C CYS A 221 -5.48 -12.12 -31.44
N ILE A 222 -5.87 -12.05 -30.16
CA ILE A 222 -7.10 -12.65 -29.65
C ILE A 222 -8.08 -11.53 -29.29
N PRO A 223 -9.30 -11.51 -29.88
CA PRO A 223 -10.31 -10.53 -29.52
C PRO A 223 -10.90 -10.85 -28.15
N ALA A 224 -10.87 -9.88 -27.23
CA ALA A 224 -11.53 -9.99 -25.93
C ALA A 224 -12.24 -8.71 -25.46
N LEU A 225 -13.51 -8.83 -25.07
CA LEU A 225 -14.37 -7.72 -24.61
C LEU A 225 -14.32 -6.50 -25.54
N GLY A 226 -14.43 -6.72 -26.85
CA GLY A 226 -14.42 -5.66 -27.86
C GLY A 226 -13.05 -5.02 -28.11
N ARG A 227 -11.96 -5.53 -27.50
CA ARG A 227 -10.58 -5.12 -27.78
C ARG A 227 -9.82 -6.26 -28.44
N ARG A 228 -8.98 -5.92 -29.42
CA ARG A 228 -8.00 -6.86 -29.98
C ARG A 228 -6.69 -6.69 -29.22
N ARG A 229 -6.17 -7.78 -28.66
CA ARG A 229 -4.91 -7.79 -27.92
C ARG A 229 -4.01 -8.91 -28.43
N ASN A 230 -2.72 -8.64 -28.45
CA ASN A 230 -1.73 -9.66 -28.75
C ASN A 230 -1.46 -10.46 -27.47
N TYR A 231 -1.47 -11.77 -27.62
CA TYR A 231 -1.13 -12.73 -26.59
C TYR A 231 -0.02 -13.64 -27.11
N ASN A 232 0.91 -14.03 -26.24
CA ASN A 232 1.90 -15.03 -26.62
C ASN A 232 1.25 -16.41 -26.56
N VAL A 233 1.55 -17.26 -27.53
CA VAL A 233 1.03 -18.63 -27.61
C VAL A 233 2.19 -19.61 -27.80
N ASP A 234 2.09 -20.80 -27.19
CA ASP A 234 3.11 -21.84 -27.35
C ASP A 234 3.03 -22.48 -28.74
N VAL A 235 4.11 -22.34 -29.52
CA VAL A 235 4.19 -22.83 -30.90
C VAL A 235 4.03 -24.35 -30.97
N LYS A 236 4.61 -25.10 -30.02
CA LYS A 236 4.56 -26.57 -30.00
C LYS A 236 3.16 -27.09 -29.69
N LYS A 237 2.33 -26.30 -29.00
CA LYS A 237 0.93 -26.62 -28.73
C LYS A 237 0.06 -26.34 -29.95
N LEU A 238 0.31 -25.21 -30.63
CA LEU A 238 -0.37 -24.87 -31.87
C LEU A 238 -0.19 -25.94 -32.93
N GLU A 239 1.02 -26.47 -33.11
CA GLU A 239 1.32 -27.59 -34.02
C GLU A 239 0.48 -28.85 -33.74
N LYS A 240 0.02 -29.02 -32.50
CA LYS A 240 -0.83 -30.14 -32.05
C LYS A 240 -2.32 -29.79 -32.02
N ASN A 241 -2.72 -28.68 -32.66
CA ASN A 241 -4.08 -28.16 -32.66
C ASN A 241 -4.63 -27.87 -31.25
N GLN A 242 -3.75 -27.53 -30.31
CA GLN A 242 -4.08 -27.08 -28.96
C GLN A 242 -3.67 -25.62 -28.81
N LEU A 243 -4.43 -24.83 -28.05
CA LEU A 243 -4.08 -23.45 -27.79
C LEU A 243 -3.65 -23.27 -26.34
N GLU A 244 -2.37 -22.98 -26.13
CA GLU A 244 -1.85 -22.60 -24.82
C GLU A 244 -1.39 -21.14 -24.87
N ILE A 245 -2.14 -20.27 -24.22
CA ILE A 245 -1.84 -18.85 -24.10
C ILE A 245 -0.86 -18.69 -22.94
N LEU A 246 0.29 -18.07 -23.22
CA LEU A 246 1.33 -17.78 -22.25
C LEU A 246 1.34 -16.29 -21.91
N ASP A 247 1.03 -15.97 -20.67
CA ASP A 247 1.06 -14.60 -20.18
C ASP A 247 2.22 -14.39 -19.20
N PHE A 248 2.87 -13.23 -19.32
CA PHE A 248 4.06 -12.85 -18.56
C PHE A 248 3.72 -11.52 -17.85
N PRO A 249 3.37 -11.55 -16.56
CA PRO A 249 2.83 -10.38 -15.86
C PRO A 249 3.93 -9.32 -15.63
N SER A 250 4.18 -8.48 -16.63
CA SER A 250 5.10 -7.33 -16.56
C SER A 250 4.73 -6.33 -15.45
N THR A 251 3.49 -6.38 -14.97
CA THR A 251 3.03 -5.63 -13.78
C THR A 251 3.87 -5.92 -12.53
N LEU A 252 4.56 -7.07 -12.47
CA LEU A 252 5.46 -7.42 -11.36
C LEU A 252 6.65 -6.46 -11.24
N THR A 253 6.99 -5.70 -12.29
CA THR A 253 7.97 -4.59 -12.18
C THR A 253 7.58 -3.58 -11.11
N GLY A 254 6.27 -3.37 -10.91
CA GLY A 254 5.75 -2.47 -9.88
C GLY A 254 6.10 -2.90 -8.44
N ILE A 255 6.38 -4.19 -8.20
CA ILE A 255 6.85 -4.68 -6.91
C ILE A 255 8.26 -4.14 -6.64
N ASN A 256 9.16 -4.22 -7.63
CA ASN A 256 10.54 -3.74 -7.49
C ASN A 256 10.57 -2.23 -7.25
N TYR A 257 9.80 -1.45 -8.02
CA TYR A 257 9.69 -0.01 -7.82
C TYR A 257 9.15 0.36 -6.43
N ALA A 258 8.09 -0.30 -5.96
CA ALA A 258 7.52 0.03 -4.67
C ALA A 258 8.45 -0.30 -3.50
N ILE A 259 9.17 -1.42 -3.56
CA ILE A 259 10.12 -1.79 -2.51
C ILE A 259 11.27 -0.79 -2.44
N ARG A 260 11.81 -0.34 -3.60
CA ARG A 260 12.85 0.70 -3.65
C ARG A 260 12.41 2.00 -3.00
N GLU A 261 11.17 2.44 -3.23
CA GLU A 261 10.65 3.68 -2.64
C GLU A 261 10.32 3.56 -1.14
N LEU A 262 10.03 2.33 -0.67
CA LEU A 262 9.63 2.05 0.70
C LEU A 262 10.82 1.85 1.66
N LEU A 263 11.93 1.36 1.13
CA LEU A 263 13.13 1.09 1.93
C LEU A 263 14.03 2.33 2.00
N PRO A 264 14.72 2.56 3.12
CA PRO A 264 15.69 3.65 3.24
C PRO A 264 16.83 3.51 2.20
N ASP A 265 17.40 4.64 1.76
CA ASP A 265 18.50 4.66 0.78
C ASP A 265 19.75 3.87 1.22
N GLU A 266 19.92 3.66 2.53
CA GLU A 266 21.01 2.88 3.12
C GLU A 266 20.84 1.36 2.96
N TYR A 267 19.70 0.93 2.43
CA TYR A 267 19.37 -0.48 2.28
C TYR A 267 20.08 -1.09 1.07
N ASN A 268 20.82 -2.19 1.29
CA ASN A 268 21.54 -2.87 0.22
C ASN A 268 20.55 -3.61 -0.71
N GLU A 269 20.30 -3.06 -1.90
CA GLU A 269 19.43 -3.65 -2.93
C GLU A 269 19.87 -5.06 -3.37
N ASN A 270 21.13 -5.45 -3.12
CA ASN A 270 21.66 -6.78 -3.41
C ASN A 270 21.74 -7.69 -2.17
N GLY A 271 21.30 -7.20 -1.01
CA GLY A 271 21.29 -7.95 0.24
C GLY A 271 20.29 -9.10 0.23
N GLU A 272 20.57 -10.13 1.03
CA GLU A 272 19.65 -11.27 1.20
C GLU A 272 18.28 -10.84 1.74
N GLU A 273 18.23 -9.82 2.59
CA GLU A 273 16.99 -9.31 3.17
C GLU A 273 16.10 -8.62 2.09
N TYR A 274 16.70 -7.86 1.15
CA TYR A 274 15.98 -7.30 0.00
C TYR A 274 15.32 -8.39 -0.85
N LYS A 275 16.08 -9.46 -1.14
CA LYS A 275 15.57 -10.61 -1.90
C LYS A 275 14.44 -11.33 -1.16
N GLN A 276 14.52 -11.45 0.17
CA GLN A 276 13.45 -12.04 0.98
C GLN A 276 12.17 -11.21 0.91
N ILE A 277 12.27 -9.87 0.99
CA ILE A 277 11.12 -8.97 0.84
C ILE A 277 10.49 -9.12 -0.55
N LEU A 278 11.31 -9.11 -1.61
CA LEU A 278 10.85 -9.32 -2.98
C LEU A 278 10.12 -10.66 -3.14
N ASN A 279 10.70 -11.74 -2.65
CA ASN A 279 10.11 -13.08 -2.75
C ASN A 279 8.77 -13.14 -2.00
N ARG A 280 8.68 -12.54 -0.81
CA ARG A 280 7.44 -12.46 -0.04
C ARG A 280 6.35 -11.68 -0.77
N GLU A 281 6.69 -10.57 -1.43
CA GLU A 281 5.73 -9.79 -2.21
C GLU A 281 5.30 -10.51 -3.51
N LEU A 282 6.21 -11.24 -4.14
CA LEU A 282 5.90 -12.10 -5.28
C LEU A 282 4.93 -13.24 -4.87
N GLU A 283 5.18 -13.89 -3.74
CA GLU A 283 4.29 -14.92 -3.18
C GLU A 283 2.90 -14.36 -2.87
N ARG A 284 2.81 -13.16 -2.29
CA ARG A 284 1.53 -12.47 -2.04
C ARG A 284 0.77 -12.19 -3.33
N PHE A 285 1.45 -11.70 -4.37
CA PHE A 285 0.86 -11.52 -5.69
C PHE A 285 0.28 -12.84 -6.22
N VAL A 286 1.06 -13.92 -6.18
CA VAL A 286 0.63 -15.24 -6.67
C VAL A 286 -0.56 -15.77 -5.86
N HIS A 287 -0.50 -15.72 -4.53
CA HIS A 287 -1.59 -16.19 -3.68
C HIS A 287 -2.89 -15.43 -3.93
N THR A 288 -2.82 -14.10 -4.03
CA THR A 288 -4.00 -13.28 -4.35
C THR A 288 -4.56 -13.62 -5.72
N LEU A 289 -3.71 -13.77 -6.73
CA LEU A 289 -4.12 -14.13 -8.08
C LEU A 289 -4.75 -15.53 -8.15
N GLN A 290 -4.18 -16.53 -7.48
CA GLN A 290 -4.76 -17.87 -7.35
C GLN A 290 -6.14 -17.83 -6.68
N SER A 291 -6.29 -17.01 -5.63
CA SER A 291 -7.57 -16.82 -4.95
C SER A 291 -8.62 -16.23 -5.90
N LEU A 292 -8.24 -15.22 -6.69
CA LEU A 292 -9.13 -14.59 -7.68
C LEU A 292 -9.55 -15.57 -8.78
N ILE A 293 -8.61 -16.35 -9.32
CA ILE A 293 -8.89 -17.37 -10.34
C ILE A 293 -9.91 -18.39 -9.82
N LYS A 294 -9.66 -18.95 -8.62
CA LYS A 294 -10.56 -19.94 -8.00
C LYS A 294 -11.94 -19.36 -7.68
N ARG A 295 -12.00 -18.17 -7.09
CA ARG A 295 -13.27 -17.50 -6.73
C ARG A 295 -14.17 -17.23 -7.93
N ASN A 296 -13.57 -17.07 -9.12
CA ASN A 296 -14.32 -16.85 -10.37
C ASN A 296 -14.50 -18.13 -11.20
N GLY A 297 -14.10 -19.31 -10.68
CA GLY A 297 -14.25 -20.59 -11.38
C GLY A 297 -13.40 -20.73 -12.64
N PHE A 298 -12.27 -20.02 -12.72
CA PHE A 298 -11.38 -20.03 -13.89
C PHE A 298 -10.22 -21.02 -13.76
N ASP A 299 -10.15 -21.80 -12.68
CA ASP A 299 -9.10 -22.76 -12.36
C ASP A 299 -9.01 -23.95 -13.32
N GLY A 300 -10.09 -24.25 -14.07
CA GLY A 300 -10.07 -25.23 -15.15
C GLY A 300 -9.37 -24.75 -16.43
N LEU A 301 -9.27 -23.43 -16.64
CA LEU A 301 -8.67 -22.82 -17.83
C LEU A 301 -7.31 -22.17 -17.54
N VAL A 302 -7.16 -21.58 -16.36
CA VAL A 302 -6.00 -20.78 -15.97
C VAL A 302 -5.15 -21.51 -14.95
N SER A 303 -3.86 -21.63 -15.25
CA SER A 303 -2.85 -22.17 -14.34
C SER A 303 -1.69 -21.21 -14.15
N ILE A 304 -1.02 -21.27 -13.00
CA ILE A 304 0.18 -20.49 -12.71
C ILE A 304 1.37 -21.43 -12.67
N LYS A 305 2.43 -21.09 -13.39
CA LYS A 305 3.65 -21.89 -13.48
C LYS A 305 4.88 -21.07 -13.16
N TYR A 306 5.73 -21.59 -12.29
CA TYR A 306 7.03 -21.01 -12.00
C TYR A 306 8.05 -21.38 -13.08
N ASN A 307 8.87 -20.41 -13.51
CA ASN A 307 10.04 -20.61 -14.37
C ASN A 307 11.30 -20.26 -13.59
#